data_AF-A0AAU9X6D0-F1
#
_entry.id   AF-A0AAU9X6D0-F1
#
_cell.length_a   1.000
_cell.length_b   1.000
_cell.length_c   1.000
_cell.angle_alpha   90.00
_cell.angle_beta   90.00
_cell.angle_gamma   90.00
#
_symmetry.space_group_name_H-M   'P 1'
#
loop_
_entity.id
_entity.type
_entity.pdbx_description
1 polymer ?
#
loop_
_entity_poly.entity_id
_entity_poly.type
_entity_poly.pdbx_seq_one_letter_code
_entity_poly.pdbx_strand_id
1 'polypeptide(L)'
;MAVLWRTQFATVTLNILLGIPFVLANKDFCGSVFETQVDHALVGYVIQTNAVVDEFECQLKCMGNNSCKSINVHPGEGNEKRSCELNNTTRQMKPGHFKKKKGSTYYNSFQASCMDVSRGRKQITKSGQCHPEYKGKHCETPTRGLHFNQPGHSCKDIRDSGFFQKDGEYWIDPEKNGSSLKVFCDMTTDGGGWLLVYNVIAGGTFPAPI
;
A
#
# COMPACT_ATOMS: atom_id res chain seq x y z
N MET A 1 -58.43 9.34 -52.69
CA MET A 1 -58.29 8.06 -51.96
C MET A 1 -57.32 8.33 -50.81
N ALA A 2 -57.77 8.63 -49.59
CA ALA A 2 -58.04 7.66 -48.51
C ALA A 2 -56.82 6.72 -48.32
N VAL A 3 -56.19 6.50 -47.16
CA VAL A 3 -56.61 6.60 -45.75
C VAL A 3 -55.38 6.24 -44.87
N LEU A 4 -55.30 6.81 -43.65
CA LEU A 4 -54.85 6.29 -42.33
C LEU A 4 -53.86 5.09 -42.27
N TRP A 5 -53.00 4.82 -41.28
CA TRP A 5 -52.54 5.35 -40.00
C TRP A 5 -51.37 4.42 -39.55
N ARG A 6 -50.59 4.89 -38.57
CA ARG A 6 -49.55 4.16 -37.81
C ARG A 6 -49.93 2.71 -37.40
N THR A 7 -48.96 1.79 -37.44
CA THR A 7 -48.61 0.81 -36.38
C THR A 7 -47.38 -0.01 -36.83
N GLN A 8 -46.24 0.13 -36.15
CA GLN A 8 -45.62 -0.86 -35.25
C GLN A 8 -44.65 -1.87 -35.90
N PHE A 9 -43.43 -1.88 -35.37
CA PHE A 9 -42.57 -3.04 -35.07
C PHE A 9 -42.52 -4.21 -36.06
N ALA A 10 -41.39 -4.34 -36.77
CA ALA A 10 -40.87 -5.64 -37.20
C ALA A 10 -39.33 -5.62 -37.23
N THR A 11 -38.74 -5.92 -36.07
CA THR A 11 -37.69 -6.93 -35.90
C THR A 11 -36.71 -7.16 -37.05
N VAL A 12 -35.52 -6.55 -36.95
CA VAL A 12 -34.28 -7.28 -37.30
C VAL A 12 -33.33 -7.14 -36.13
N THR A 13 -33.47 -8.08 -35.21
CA THR A 13 -32.45 -8.48 -34.25
C THR A 13 -31.24 -9.00 -35.03
N LEU A 14 -30.07 -8.39 -34.86
CA LEU A 14 -28.83 -9.14 -34.88
C LEU A 14 -27.93 -8.69 -33.74
N ASN A 15 -28.05 -9.44 -32.65
CA ASN A 15 -27.18 -9.42 -31.50
C ASN A 15 -25.74 -9.74 -31.94
N ILE A 16 -24.82 -8.77 -31.80
CA ILE A 16 -23.43 -9.02 -31.44
C ILE A 16 -23.04 -7.96 -30.40
N LEU A 17 -23.65 -8.04 -29.21
CA LEU A 17 -23.29 -7.18 -28.07
C LEU A 17 -23.28 -7.99 -26.76
N LEU A 18 -22.63 -9.15 -26.79
CA LEU A 18 -22.33 -9.93 -25.61
C LEU A 18 -20.81 -10.10 -25.53
N GLY A 19 -20.15 -9.42 -24.59
CA GLY A 19 -18.80 -9.83 -24.22
C GLY A 19 -17.88 -8.86 -23.50
N ILE A 20 -18.18 -7.56 -23.38
CA ILE A 20 -17.38 -6.69 -22.50
C ILE A 20 -18.35 -5.81 -21.72
N PRO A 21 -18.62 -6.09 -20.43
CA PRO A 21 -19.04 -5.01 -19.56
C PRO A 21 -17.92 -3.98 -19.62
N PHE A 22 -18.16 -2.86 -20.29
CA PHE A 22 -17.34 -1.68 -20.16
C PHE A 22 -17.40 -1.31 -18.68
N VAL A 23 -16.42 -1.79 -17.92
CA VAL A 23 -16.24 -1.41 -16.53
C VAL A 23 -15.90 0.07 -16.58
N LEU A 24 -16.91 0.92 -16.39
CA LEU A 24 -16.70 2.32 -16.03
C LEU A 24 -16.15 2.34 -14.60
N ALA A 25 -14.92 1.88 -14.42
CA ALA A 25 -14.15 2.09 -13.20
C ALA A 25 -13.42 3.43 -13.34
N ASN A 26 -14.19 4.52 -13.30
CA ASN A 26 -13.69 5.76 -12.73
C ASN A 26 -14.08 5.74 -11.25
N LYS A 27 -13.38 4.92 -10.47
CA LYS A 27 -13.30 5.15 -9.03
C LYS A 27 -12.02 5.92 -8.83
N ASP A 28 -12.15 7.17 -8.42
CA ASP A 28 -11.03 8.00 -8.00
C ASP A 28 -10.12 7.16 -7.09
N PHE A 29 -8.89 6.90 -7.52
CA PHE A 29 -7.94 6.18 -6.69
C PHE A 29 -7.46 7.15 -5.60
N CYS A 30 -8.19 7.17 -4.49
CA CYS A 30 -7.82 7.97 -3.33
C CYS A 30 -6.81 7.16 -2.49
N GLY A 31 -5.55 7.58 -2.47
CA GLY A 31 -4.58 7.08 -1.51
C GLY A 31 -4.97 7.48 -0.08
N SER A 32 -4.68 6.64 0.90
CA SER A 32 -4.85 6.96 2.32
C SER A 32 -3.50 6.90 3.03
N VAL A 33 -3.17 7.95 3.79
CA VAL A 33 -2.01 7.93 4.69
C VAL A 33 -2.51 7.47 6.06
N PHE A 34 -1.94 6.40 6.58
CA PHE A 34 -2.33 5.84 7.88
C PHE A 34 -1.36 6.30 8.97
N GLU A 35 -1.84 7.13 9.90
CA GLU A 35 -1.08 7.46 11.11
C GLU A 35 -1.37 6.42 12.20
N THR A 36 -0.32 5.76 12.68
CA THR A 36 -0.40 4.61 13.59
C THR A 36 -0.13 5.00 15.05
N GLN A 37 -0.84 4.35 15.99
CA GLN A 37 -0.58 4.39 17.42
C GLN A 37 -0.70 2.98 18.02
N VAL A 38 0.41 2.50 18.58
CA VAL A 38 0.50 1.18 19.24
C VAL A 38 -0.17 1.21 20.62
N ASP A 39 -0.66 0.06 21.06
CA ASP A 39 -1.35 -0.17 22.34
C ASP A 39 -2.60 0.69 22.54
N HIS A 40 -3.29 1.04 21.45
CA HIS A 40 -4.50 1.85 21.48
C HIS A 40 -5.56 1.32 20.51
N ALA A 41 -6.82 1.63 20.83
CA ALA A 41 -7.96 1.35 19.97
C ALA A 41 -9.05 2.43 20.16
N LEU A 42 -9.83 2.67 19.11
CA LEU A 42 -11.03 3.48 19.17
C LEU A 42 -12.23 2.59 19.52
N VAL A 43 -12.95 2.91 20.60
CA VAL A 43 -14.00 2.04 21.15
C VAL A 43 -15.41 2.63 20.93
N GLY A 44 -16.33 1.80 20.45
CA GLY A 44 -17.74 2.15 20.28
C GLY A 44 -18.12 2.74 18.92
N TYR A 45 -17.20 2.74 17.96
CA TYR A 45 -17.41 3.27 16.60
C TYR A 45 -17.12 2.25 15.49
N VAL A 46 -17.02 0.97 15.87
CA VAL A 46 -16.79 -0.14 14.95
C VAL A 46 -18.04 -0.35 14.09
N ILE A 47 -17.87 -0.29 12.77
CA ILE A 47 -18.91 -0.56 11.78
C ILE A 47 -18.79 -1.96 11.18
N GLN A 48 -17.60 -2.54 11.18
CA GLN A 48 -17.36 -3.87 10.65
C GLN A 48 -16.14 -4.51 11.32
N THR A 49 -16.20 -5.81 11.55
CA THR A 49 -15.07 -6.61 12.02
C THR A 49 -14.76 -7.70 11.01
N ASN A 50 -13.48 -7.89 10.67
CA ASN A 50 -13.00 -8.86 9.71
C ASN A 50 -11.79 -9.61 10.27
N ALA A 51 -11.66 -10.89 9.92
CA ALA A 51 -10.41 -11.63 10.12
C ALA A 51 -9.48 -11.38 8.94
N VAL A 52 -8.26 -10.90 9.19
CA VAL A 52 -7.27 -10.53 8.18
C VAL A 52 -5.94 -11.23 8.43
N VAL A 53 -5.20 -11.48 7.36
CA VAL A 53 -3.87 -12.09 7.47
C VAL A 53 -2.87 -11.06 8.04
N ASP A 54 -2.97 -9.81 7.63
CA ASP A 54 -2.10 -8.72 8.05
C ASP A 54 -2.82 -7.36 8.13
N GLU A 55 -2.09 -6.35 8.61
CA GLU A 55 -2.57 -4.97 8.77
C GLU A 55 -2.91 -4.30 7.43
N PHE A 56 -2.22 -4.67 6.35
CA PHE A 56 -2.40 -4.07 5.03
C PHE A 56 -3.74 -4.51 4.42
N GLU A 57 -4.12 -5.78 4.60
CA GLU A 57 -5.45 -6.24 4.19
C GLU A 57 -6.57 -5.46 4.93
N CYS A 58 -6.37 -5.13 6.21
CA CYS A 58 -7.32 -4.30 6.96
C CYS A 58 -7.42 -2.87 6.39
N GLN A 59 -6.29 -2.26 6.06
CA GLN A 59 -6.24 -0.94 5.43
C GLN A 59 -6.96 -0.93 4.08
N LEU A 60 -6.75 -1.95 3.24
CA LEU A 60 -7.44 -2.08 1.96
C LEU A 60 -8.96 -2.24 2.12
N LYS A 61 -9.41 -3.01 3.12
CA LYS A 61 -10.86 -3.11 3.42
C LYS A 61 -11.44 -1.76 3.84
N CYS A 62 -10.71 -0.97 4.62
CA CYS A 62 -11.13 0.39 4.97
C CYS A 62 -11.20 1.29 3.73
N MET A 63 -10.18 1.26 2.87
CA MET A 63 -10.17 2.03 1.60
C MET A 63 -11.30 1.63 0.65
N GLY A 64 -11.71 0.35 0.66
CA GLY A 64 -12.85 -0.15 -0.09
C GLY A 64 -14.21 0.20 0.53
N ASN A 65 -14.24 0.76 1.75
CA ASN A 65 -15.46 1.11 2.48
C ASN A 65 -15.52 2.62 2.72
N ASN A 66 -16.35 3.33 1.95
CA ASN A 66 -16.51 4.78 2.04
C ASN A 66 -16.97 5.30 3.42
N SER A 67 -17.51 4.44 4.28
CA SER A 67 -17.90 4.81 5.65
C SER A 67 -16.73 4.69 6.64
N CYS A 68 -15.65 4.02 6.27
CA CYS A 68 -14.48 3.82 7.12
C CYS A 68 -13.60 5.07 7.15
N LYS A 69 -13.18 5.46 8.36
CA LYS A 69 -12.30 6.62 8.64
C LYS A 69 -11.09 6.27 9.52
N SER A 70 -11.11 5.14 10.20
CA SER A 70 -9.97 4.60 10.94
C SER A 70 -10.15 3.11 11.15
N ILE A 71 -9.09 2.41 11.56
CA ILE A 71 -9.14 0.98 11.86
C ILE A 71 -8.46 0.67 13.20
N ASN A 72 -8.92 -0.39 13.86
CA ASN A 72 -8.15 -1.07 14.92
C ASN A 72 -7.69 -2.41 14.38
N VAL A 73 -6.43 -2.76 14.59
CA VAL A 73 -5.91 -4.11 14.33
C VAL A 73 -5.52 -4.74 15.66
N HIS A 74 -6.04 -5.95 15.89
CA HIS A 74 -5.79 -6.75 17.07
C HIS A 74 -4.95 -7.97 16.68
N PRO A 75 -4.01 -8.39 17.54
CA PRO A 75 -3.20 -9.56 17.28
C PRO A 75 -4.10 -10.80 17.29
N GLY A 76 -3.83 -11.76 16.41
CA GLY A 76 -4.43 -13.08 16.50
C GLY A 76 -3.75 -13.89 17.61
N GLU A 77 -4.47 -14.85 18.20
CA GLU A 77 -3.89 -15.79 19.16
C GLU A 77 -3.34 -17.02 18.41
N GLY A 78 -2.05 -17.32 18.57
CA GLY A 78 -1.42 -18.49 17.94
C GLY A 78 -1.43 -18.44 16.41
N ASN A 79 -2.08 -19.41 15.77
CA ASN A 79 -2.23 -19.49 14.30
C ASN A 79 -3.46 -18.71 13.77
N GLU A 80 -4.17 -18.00 14.64
CA GLU A 80 -5.38 -17.28 14.24
C GLU A 80 -5.06 -16.00 13.45
N LYS A 81 -5.97 -15.69 12.52
CA LYS A 81 -5.93 -14.44 11.77
C LYS A 81 -6.10 -13.25 12.71
N ARG A 82 -5.47 -12.12 12.38
CA ARG A 82 -5.63 -10.86 13.11
C ARG A 82 -7.08 -10.39 13.00
N SER A 83 -7.60 -9.77 14.06
CA SER A 83 -8.92 -9.15 14.01
C SER A 83 -8.77 -7.68 13.59
N CYS A 84 -9.52 -7.28 12.57
CA CYS A 84 -9.54 -5.95 11.97
C CYS A 84 -10.91 -5.32 12.22
N GLU A 85 -10.95 -4.17 12.88
CA GLU A 85 -12.17 -3.39 13.11
C GLU A 85 -12.13 -2.11 12.28
N LEU A 86 -13.10 -1.93 11.39
CA LEU A 86 -13.31 -0.69 10.64
C LEU A 86 -14.15 0.27 11.50
N ASN A 87 -13.73 1.54 11.61
CA ASN A 87 -14.42 2.57 12.38
C ASN A 87 -14.90 3.70 11.47
N ASN A 88 -16.08 4.26 11.76
CA ASN A 88 -16.65 5.39 10.99
C ASN A 88 -16.23 6.79 11.46
N THR A 89 -15.34 6.86 12.45
CA THR A 89 -14.84 8.11 13.03
C THR A 89 -13.36 7.97 13.34
N THR A 90 -12.76 9.03 13.91
CA THR A 90 -11.33 9.09 14.21
C THR A 90 -11.06 9.48 15.65
N ARG A 91 -9.83 9.25 16.14
CA ARG A 91 -9.39 9.71 17.47
C ARG A 91 -9.48 11.23 17.65
N GLN A 92 -9.30 12.02 16.58
CA GLN A 92 -9.41 13.47 16.62
C GLN A 92 -10.88 13.90 16.78
N MET A 93 -11.80 13.19 16.12
CA MET A 93 -13.24 13.44 16.25
C MET A 93 -13.78 12.98 17.61
N LYS A 94 -13.25 11.87 18.16
CA LYS A 94 -13.74 11.22 19.38
C LYS A 94 -12.61 10.88 20.36
N PRO A 95 -11.90 11.88 20.92
CA PRO A 95 -10.73 11.66 21.77
C PRO A 95 -11.07 10.89 23.05
N GLY A 96 -12.26 11.10 23.62
CA GLY A 96 -12.69 10.38 24.83
C GLY A 96 -12.85 8.87 24.66
N HIS A 97 -12.99 8.40 23.42
CA HIS A 97 -13.17 6.99 23.07
C HIS A 97 -11.89 6.34 22.53
N PHE A 98 -10.82 7.13 22.38
CA PHE A 98 -9.51 6.61 22.07
C PHE A 98 -8.87 6.11 23.37
N LYS A 99 -8.81 4.78 23.53
CA LYS A 99 -8.41 4.14 24.78
C LYS A 99 -7.14 3.32 24.58
N LYS A 100 -6.34 3.22 25.64
CA LYS A 100 -5.25 2.24 25.71
C LYS A 100 -5.84 0.84 25.66
N LYS A 101 -5.34 0.01 24.76
CA LYS A 101 -5.68 -1.40 24.60
C LYS A 101 -4.40 -2.14 24.21
N LYS A 102 -3.76 -2.79 25.18
CA LYS A 102 -2.46 -3.44 24.99
C LYS A 102 -2.53 -4.49 23.86
N GLY A 103 -1.51 -4.51 23.02
CA GLY A 103 -1.40 -5.36 21.84
C GLY A 103 -2.17 -4.86 20.62
N SER A 104 -3.09 -3.89 20.77
CA SER A 104 -3.87 -3.35 19.65
C SER A 104 -3.18 -2.17 18.99
N THR A 105 -3.27 -2.06 17.67
CA THR A 105 -2.75 -0.91 16.94
C THR A 105 -3.89 -0.15 16.26
N TYR A 106 -3.98 1.14 16.53
CA TYR A 106 -4.93 2.04 15.89
C TYR A 106 -4.29 2.70 14.66
N TYR A 107 -5.02 2.79 13.55
CA TYR A 107 -4.58 3.51 12.36
C TYR A 107 -5.64 4.54 11.96
N ASN A 108 -5.24 5.80 11.88
CA ASN A 108 -6.08 6.86 11.36
C ASN A 108 -5.99 6.89 9.84
N SER A 109 -7.09 6.74 9.09
CA SER A 109 -7.03 6.93 7.64
C SER A 109 -7.19 8.42 7.33
N PHE A 110 -6.12 9.08 6.92
CA PHE A 110 -6.22 10.36 6.26
C PHE A 110 -6.42 10.11 4.77
N GLN A 111 -7.58 10.49 4.23
CA GLN A 111 -7.78 10.51 2.79
C GLN A 111 -6.79 11.54 2.21
N ALA A 112 -5.73 11.08 1.55
CA ALA A 112 -4.92 11.98 0.75
C ALA A 112 -5.80 12.48 -0.40
N SER A 113 -5.61 13.72 -0.84
CA SER A 113 -6.35 14.32 -1.95
C SER A 113 -6.46 13.33 -3.11
N CYS A 114 -7.69 12.95 -3.45
CA CYS A 114 -7.95 12.08 -4.58
C CYS A 114 -7.34 12.75 -5.82
N MET A 115 -6.45 12.04 -6.52
CA MET A 115 -6.01 12.53 -7.82
C MET A 115 -7.19 12.31 -8.77
N ASP A 116 -7.85 13.42 -9.13
CA ASP A 116 -8.85 13.46 -10.18
C ASP A 116 -8.13 13.28 -11.52
N VAL A 117 -7.96 12.02 -11.96
CA VAL A 117 -7.32 11.68 -13.25
C VAL A 117 -8.13 12.26 -14.43
N SER A 118 -9.37 12.67 -14.17
CA SER A 118 -10.30 13.21 -15.17
C SER A 118 -10.20 14.73 -15.34
N ARG A 119 -9.69 15.46 -14.33
CA ARG A 119 -9.43 16.90 -14.47
C ARG A 119 -8.09 17.12 -15.13
N GLY A 120 -8.13 17.09 -16.47
CA GLY A 120 -7.08 17.54 -17.37
C GLY A 120 -6.46 18.86 -16.90
N ARG A 121 -5.33 18.74 -16.21
CA ARG A 121 -4.43 19.85 -15.94
C ARG A 121 -3.95 20.33 -17.31
N LYS A 122 -4.35 21.55 -17.69
CA LYS A 122 -3.64 22.40 -18.66
C LYS A 122 -2.25 22.78 -18.13
N GLN A 123 -1.49 21.81 -17.64
CA GLN A 123 -0.08 21.92 -17.37
C GLN A 123 0.56 20.70 -17.99
N ILE A 124 1.46 20.96 -18.94
CA ILE A 124 2.44 20.00 -19.41
C ILE A 124 3.35 19.72 -18.21
N THR A 125 2.90 18.88 -17.28
CA THR A 125 3.81 18.15 -16.42
C THR A 125 4.62 17.28 -17.36
N LYS A 126 5.95 17.38 -17.32
CA LYS A 126 6.82 16.50 -18.11
C LYS A 126 6.34 15.06 -17.92
N SER A 127 5.72 14.51 -18.96
CA SER A 127 5.21 13.15 -18.97
C SER A 127 6.39 12.22 -18.73
N GLY A 128 6.31 11.36 -17.70
CA GLY A 128 7.17 10.18 -17.62
C GLY A 128 8.01 9.96 -16.37
N GLN A 129 7.85 10.71 -15.26
CA GLN A 129 8.56 10.39 -14.01
C GLN A 129 7.61 10.06 -12.87
N CYS A 130 7.65 8.80 -12.44
CA CYS A 130 6.96 8.30 -11.26
C CYS A 130 7.54 8.91 -9.98
N HIS A 131 6.74 8.89 -8.91
CA HIS A 131 7.25 9.10 -7.55
C HIS A 131 8.42 8.14 -7.30
N PRO A 132 9.47 8.52 -6.54
CA PRO A 132 10.65 7.67 -6.30
C PRO A 132 10.36 6.29 -5.69
N GLU A 133 9.16 6.04 -5.19
CA GLU A 133 8.77 4.76 -4.58
C GLU A 133 8.03 3.82 -5.56
N TYR A 134 7.70 4.28 -6.77
CA TYR A 134 6.85 3.54 -7.72
C TYR A 134 7.45 3.47 -9.13
N LYS A 135 7.13 2.39 -9.86
CA LYS A 135 7.54 2.10 -11.24
C LYS A 135 6.37 1.66 -12.10
N GLY A 136 6.60 1.58 -13.41
CA GLY A 136 5.65 1.11 -14.42
C GLY A 136 5.15 2.25 -15.31
N LYS A 137 4.41 1.92 -16.38
CA LYS A 137 3.88 2.94 -17.29
C LYS A 137 2.83 3.83 -16.60
N HIS A 138 2.25 3.34 -15.51
CA HIS A 138 1.22 3.98 -14.71
C HIS A 138 1.64 4.14 -13.24
N CYS A 139 2.93 3.98 -12.90
CA CYS A 139 3.45 4.02 -11.53
C CYS A 139 2.72 3.07 -10.57
N GLU A 140 2.35 1.90 -11.07
CA GLU A 140 1.53 0.88 -10.41
C GLU A 140 2.33 -0.10 -9.55
N THR A 141 3.65 -0.18 -9.76
CA THR A 141 4.52 -1.17 -9.11
C THR A 141 5.34 -0.51 -8.00
N PRO A 142 5.11 -0.83 -6.73
CA PRO A 142 5.94 -0.30 -5.65
C PRO A 142 7.35 -0.88 -5.69
N THR A 143 8.32 -0.12 -5.18
CA THR A 143 9.73 -0.51 -5.23
C THR A 143 10.06 -1.50 -4.11
N ARG A 144 10.62 -2.66 -4.49
CA ARG A 144 10.99 -3.73 -3.57
C ARG A 144 12.10 -3.31 -2.61
N GLY A 145 12.10 -3.87 -1.41
CA GLY A 145 13.14 -3.68 -0.39
C GLY A 145 12.78 -2.73 0.75
N LEU A 146 11.72 -1.92 0.63
CA LEU A 146 11.32 -0.98 1.70
C LEU A 146 10.43 -1.61 2.77
N HIS A 147 9.61 -2.58 2.38
CA HIS A 147 8.60 -3.17 3.25
C HIS A 147 8.76 -4.68 3.35
N PHE A 148 8.41 -5.24 4.51
CA PHE A 148 8.47 -6.67 4.78
C PHE A 148 7.69 -7.52 3.75
N ASN A 149 6.54 -7.01 3.29
CA ASN A 149 5.67 -7.69 2.33
C ASN A 149 6.05 -7.47 0.85
N GLN A 150 7.04 -6.62 0.59
CA GLN A 150 7.59 -6.36 -0.74
C GLN A 150 9.13 -6.42 -0.66
N PRO A 151 9.69 -7.55 -0.22
CA PRO A 151 11.13 -7.69 -0.09
C PRO A 151 11.78 -7.66 -1.48
N GLY A 152 13.02 -7.19 -1.54
CA GLY A 152 13.88 -7.49 -2.67
C GLY A 152 14.34 -8.94 -2.61
N HIS A 153 14.79 -9.50 -3.73
CA HIS A 153 15.43 -10.83 -3.68
C HIS A 153 16.81 -10.78 -3.00
N SER A 154 17.52 -9.67 -3.17
CA SER A 154 18.82 -9.40 -2.57
C SER A 154 19.10 -7.90 -2.56
N CYS A 155 20.15 -7.47 -1.85
CA CYS A 155 20.62 -6.08 -1.93
C CYS A 155 20.95 -5.67 -3.37
N LYS A 156 21.47 -6.61 -4.18
CA LYS A 156 21.73 -6.40 -5.61
C LYS A 156 20.44 -6.21 -6.42
N ASP A 157 19.39 -6.99 -6.17
CA ASP A 157 18.08 -6.79 -6.84
C ASP A 157 17.51 -5.40 -6.54
N ILE A 158 17.60 -4.97 -5.27
CA ILE A 158 17.15 -3.64 -4.82
C ILE A 158 17.97 -2.53 -5.48
N ARG A 159 19.29 -2.72 -5.57
CA ARG A 159 20.27 -1.83 -6.22
C ARG A 159 20.01 -1.66 -7.71
N ASP A 160 19.94 -2.78 -8.44
CA ASP A 160 19.76 -2.81 -9.90
C ASP A 160 18.38 -2.25 -10.30
N SER A 161 17.46 -2.17 -9.34
CA SER A 161 16.19 -1.48 -9.50
C SER A 161 16.35 0.02 -9.80
N GLY A 162 17.44 0.66 -9.37
CA GLY A 162 17.79 2.06 -9.71
C GLY A 162 17.19 3.15 -8.82
N PHE A 163 16.36 2.81 -7.83
CA PHE A 163 15.67 3.79 -6.98
C PHE A 163 16.38 4.03 -5.64
N PHE A 164 17.00 2.99 -5.09
CA PHE A 164 17.65 3.06 -3.79
C PHE A 164 19.16 3.11 -3.96
N GLN A 165 19.65 4.35 -4.03
CA GLN A 165 21.08 4.62 -4.23
C GLN A 165 21.89 4.73 -2.92
N LYS A 166 21.22 4.76 -1.76
CA LYS A 166 21.84 5.02 -0.46
C LYS A 166 21.98 3.75 0.38
N ASP A 167 23.01 3.71 1.20
CA ASP A 167 23.22 2.65 2.20
C ASP A 167 22.12 2.70 3.27
N GLY A 168 21.75 1.54 3.79
CA GLY A 168 20.71 1.48 4.82
C GLY A 168 20.12 0.10 5.02
N GLU A 169 19.10 0.02 5.87
CA GLU A 169 18.37 -1.21 6.13
C GLU A 169 17.26 -1.45 5.11
N TYR A 170 17.22 -2.66 4.56
CA TYR A 170 16.24 -3.10 3.57
C TYR A 170 15.71 -4.50 3.91
N TRP A 171 14.54 -4.83 3.37
CA TRP A 171 13.94 -6.16 3.48
C TRP A 171 14.30 -7.01 2.27
N ILE A 172 14.82 -8.21 2.50
CA ILE A 172 15.10 -9.19 1.44
C ILE A 172 14.48 -10.55 1.75
N ASP A 173 14.11 -11.29 0.71
CA ASP A 173 13.67 -12.68 0.78
C ASP A 173 14.47 -13.48 -0.26
N PRO A 174 15.68 -13.96 0.13
CA PRO A 174 16.56 -14.70 -0.77
C PRO A 174 15.97 -16.02 -1.24
N GLU A 175 15.18 -16.68 -0.39
CA GLU A 175 14.61 -18.00 -0.63
C GLU A 175 13.27 -17.94 -1.38
N LYS A 176 12.68 -16.74 -1.53
CA LYS A 176 11.35 -16.51 -2.12
C LYS A 176 10.25 -17.33 -1.47
N ASN A 177 10.41 -17.66 -0.19
CA ASN A 177 9.47 -18.50 0.56
C ASN A 177 8.52 -17.66 1.44
N GLY A 178 8.61 -16.34 1.36
CA GLY A 178 7.85 -15.38 2.16
C GLY A 178 8.52 -15.01 3.49
N SER A 179 9.69 -15.57 3.79
CA SER A 179 10.45 -15.28 5.02
C SER A 179 11.42 -14.12 4.79
N SER A 180 10.89 -12.91 4.77
CA SER A 180 11.71 -11.70 4.61
C SER A 180 12.57 -11.44 5.86
N LEU A 181 13.83 -11.07 5.66
CA LEU A 181 14.74 -10.61 6.70
C LEU A 181 15.18 -9.16 6.44
N LYS A 182 15.38 -8.41 7.52
CA LYS A 182 15.89 -7.04 7.48
C LYS A 182 17.42 -7.06 7.53
N VAL A 183 18.07 -6.47 6.53
CA VAL A 183 19.52 -6.47 6.37
C VAL A 183 20.04 -5.07 6.09
N PHE A 184 21.30 -4.80 6.42
CA PHE A 184 21.96 -3.59 5.95
C PHE A 184 22.55 -3.85 4.56
N CYS A 185 22.10 -3.08 3.57
CA CYS A 185 22.67 -3.11 2.23
C CYS A 185 23.65 -1.95 2.05
N ASP A 186 24.89 -2.28 1.72
CA ASP A 186 25.82 -1.32 1.15
C ASP A 186 25.51 -1.19 -0.35
N MET A 187 25.15 0.02 -0.65
CA MET A 187 24.58 0.51 -1.84
C MET A 187 25.63 1.40 -2.53
N THR A 188 26.61 1.98 -1.86
CA THR A 188 27.52 2.94 -2.52
C THR A 188 28.87 2.35 -2.92
N THR A 189 29.42 1.43 -2.12
CA THR A 189 30.78 0.91 -2.31
C THR A 189 30.87 -0.06 -3.48
N ASP A 190 31.89 0.10 -4.34
CA ASP A 190 32.20 -0.80 -5.45
C ASP A 190 31.00 -1.16 -6.35
N GLY A 191 30.15 -0.17 -6.65
CA GLY A 191 28.95 -0.34 -7.47
C GLY A 191 27.70 -0.77 -6.69
N GLY A 192 27.83 -1.10 -5.41
CA GLY A 192 26.73 -1.36 -4.50
C GLY A 192 26.00 -2.68 -4.69
N GLY A 193 24.97 -2.87 -3.88
CA GLY A 193 24.18 -4.12 -3.86
C GLY A 193 24.78 -5.20 -2.96
N TRP A 194 25.67 -4.80 -2.06
CA TRP A 194 26.33 -5.66 -1.10
C TRP A 194 25.46 -5.82 0.14
N LEU A 195 25.42 -7.04 0.67
CA LEU A 195 24.82 -7.33 1.97
C LEU A 195 25.91 -7.29 3.03
N LEU A 196 25.73 -6.49 4.08
CA LEU A 196 26.68 -6.42 5.18
C LEU A 196 26.49 -7.64 6.10
N VAL A 197 27.46 -8.57 6.08
CA VAL A 197 27.41 -9.81 6.88
C VAL A 197 28.04 -9.64 8.27
N TYR A 198 29.01 -8.74 8.42
CA TYR A 198 29.65 -8.41 9.70
C TYR A 198 30.29 -7.02 9.66
N ASN A 199 30.37 -6.33 10.81
CA ASN A 199 31.06 -5.06 10.96
C ASN A 199 32.19 -5.21 11.99
N VAL A 200 33.45 -5.01 11.58
CA VAL A 200 34.61 -5.05 12.48
C VAL A 200 34.96 -3.63 12.89
N ILE A 201 34.62 -3.26 14.12
CA ILE A 201 35.11 -2.01 14.71
C ILE A 201 36.49 -2.29 15.32
N ALA A 202 37.55 -2.05 14.56
CA ALA A 202 38.92 -2.14 15.05
C ALA A 202 39.22 -0.94 15.96
N GLY A 203 38.86 -1.05 17.24
CA GLY A 203 39.31 -0.12 18.27
C GLY A 203 40.71 -0.49 18.74
N GLY A 204 41.74 0.18 18.20
CA GLY A 204 43.11 0.02 18.69
C GLY A 204 44.11 0.89 17.95
N THR A 205 44.70 1.85 18.66
CA THR A 205 45.84 2.68 18.22
C THR A 205 46.98 1.79 17.72
N PHE A 206 47.38 1.96 16.45
CA PHE A 206 48.66 1.44 15.97
C PHE A 206 49.79 2.23 16.66
N PRO A 207 50.69 1.61 17.45
CA PRO A 207 51.90 2.29 17.87
C PRO A 207 52.77 2.52 16.63
N ALA A 208 53.28 3.75 16.50
CA ALA A 208 54.17 4.12 15.41
C ALA A 208 55.41 3.19 15.38
N PRO A 209 55.88 2.77 14.19
CA PRO A 209 57.07 1.95 14.09
C PRO A 209 58.30 2.73 14.59
N ILE A 210 59.10 2.05 15.42
CA ILE A 210 60.37 2.50 15.99
C ILE A 210 61.43 2.53 14.88
#